data_AF-W2WRR3-F1
#
_entry.id   AF-W2WRR3-F1
#
_cell.length_a   1.000
_cell.length_b   1.000
_cell.length_c   1.000
_cell.angle_alpha   90.00
_cell.angle_beta   90.00
_cell.angle_gamma   90.00
#
_symmetry.space_group_name_H-M   'P 1'
#
loop_
_entity.id
_entity.type
_entity.pdbx_description
1 polymer ?
#
loop_
_entity_poly.entity_id
_entity_poly.type
_entity_poly.pdbx_seq_one_letter_code
_entity_poly.pdbx_strand_id
1 'polypeptide(L)'
;MGRMTNVWGEDAAEYRPERWIDDDGNVIKISPFKFFSFLAGPHQCLGMRFALLEMETVMAVLLSRFDLKTVENPFDITYDFSVTLPVKGPLECTIHDRLVSSS
;
A
#
# COMPACT_ATOMS: atom_id res chain seq x y z
N MET A 1 2.21 -15.11 -0.26
CA MET A 1 2.17 -15.01 -1.73
C MET A 1 2.71 -13.70 -2.28
N GLY A 2 2.50 -12.54 -1.62
CA GLY A 2 2.90 -11.22 -2.15
C GLY A 2 4.38 -11.01 -2.50
N ARG A 3 5.31 -11.81 -1.96
CA ARG A 3 6.76 -11.74 -2.25
C ARG A 3 7.29 -12.97 -3.01
N MET A 4 6.42 -13.82 -3.54
CA MET A 4 6.84 -15.03 -4.26
C MET A 4 7.23 -14.70 -5.70
N THR A 5 8.49 -14.95 -6.07
CA THR A 5 9.03 -14.59 -7.39
C THR A 5 8.37 -15.34 -8.54
N ASN A 6 7.95 -16.58 -8.32
CA ASN A 6 7.19 -17.36 -9.31
C ASN A 6 5.78 -16.79 -9.60
N VAL A 7 5.25 -15.93 -8.74
CA VAL A 7 3.93 -15.27 -8.93
C VAL A 7 4.08 -13.86 -9.46
N TRP A 8 5.07 -13.11 -8.96
CA TRP A 8 5.20 -11.67 -9.16
C TRP A 8 6.39 -11.25 -10.03
N GLY A 9 7.32 -12.14 -10.35
CA GLY A 9 8.56 -11.84 -11.07
C GLY A 9 9.76 -11.69 -10.12
N GLU A 10 10.93 -11.40 -10.67
CA GLU A 10 12.15 -11.17 -9.87
C GLU A 10 12.03 -9.91 -8.99
N ASP A 11 11.23 -8.94 -9.45
CA ASP A 11 10.93 -7.68 -8.76
C ASP A 11 9.82 -7.81 -7.69
N ALA A 12 9.50 -9.04 -7.24
CA ALA A 12 8.45 -9.31 -6.25
C ALA A 12 8.67 -8.64 -4.88
N ALA A 13 9.90 -8.24 -4.57
CA ALA A 13 10.26 -7.55 -3.34
C ALA A 13 10.25 -6.02 -3.49
N GLU A 14 10.11 -5.49 -4.71
CA GLU A 14 10.19 -4.06 -4.98
C GLU A 14 8.83 -3.37 -4.81
N TYR A 15 8.87 -2.13 -4.30
CA TYR A 15 7.70 -1.26 -4.28
C TYR A 15 7.48 -0.67 -5.67
N ARG A 16 6.55 -1.26 -6.43
CA ARG A 16 6.26 -0.89 -7.83
C ARG A 16 4.75 -0.69 -8.08
N PRO A 17 4.19 0.49 -7.78
CA PRO A 17 2.78 0.81 -8.04
C PRO A 17 2.37 0.68 -9.51
N GLU A 18 3.29 0.89 -10.43
CA GLU A 18 3.07 0.82 -11.88
C GLU A 18 2.70 -0.60 -12.33
N ARG A 19 2.95 -1.63 -11.50
CA ARG A 19 2.52 -3.01 -11.78
C ARG A 19 1.00 -3.14 -11.96
N TRP A 20 0.24 -2.18 -11.44
CA TRP A 20 -1.22 -2.19 -11.43
C TRP A 20 -1.83 -1.34 -12.55
N ILE A 21 -1.00 -0.75 -13.43
CA ILE A 21 -1.40 0.19 -14.47
C ILE A 21 -0.85 -0.31 -15.81
N ASP A 22 -1.68 -0.33 -16.86
CA ASP A 22 -1.22 -0.64 -18.21
C ASP A 22 -0.59 0.58 -18.92
N ASP A 23 -0.03 0.37 -20.11
CA ASP A 23 0.65 1.44 -20.87
C ASP A 23 -0.30 2.58 -21.28
N ASP A 24 -1.61 2.30 -21.31
CA ASP A 24 -2.67 3.28 -21.61
C ASP A 24 -3.19 4.00 -20.35
N GLY A 25 -2.66 3.66 -19.16
CA GLY A 25 -3.03 4.28 -17.88
C GLY A 25 -4.23 3.65 -17.19
N ASN A 26 -4.74 2.51 -17.66
CA ASN A 26 -5.88 1.83 -17.05
C ASN A 26 -5.45 0.89 -15.93
N VAL A 27 -6.33 0.73 -14.94
CA VAL A 27 -6.10 -0.20 -13.82
C VAL A 27 -6.23 -1.64 -14.29
N ILE A 28 -5.17 -2.42 -14.08
CA ILE A 28 -5.14 -3.85 -14.42
C ILE A 28 -5.93 -4.65 -13.39
N LYS A 29 -6.88 -5.45 -13.86
CA LYS A 29 -7.65 -6.36 -13.01
C LYS A 29 -6.83 -7.62 -12.69
N ILE A 30 -6.22 -7.64 -11.50
CA ILE A 30 -5.52 -8.83 -10.99
C ILE A 30 -6.50 -9.77 -10.29
N SER A 31 -6.31 -11.08 -10.49
CA SER A 31 -7.08 -12.11 -9.79
C SER A 31 -6.91 -11.99 -8.26
N PRO A 32 -8.00 -12.03 -7.47
CA PRO A 32 -7.92 -12.06 -6.00
C PRO A 32 -7.14 -13.28 -5.47
N PHE A 33 -7.06 -14.37 -6.23
CA PHE A 33 -6.25 -15.54 -5.89
C PHE A 33 -4.74 -15.32 -6.09
N LYS A 34 -4.36 -14.31 -6.88
CA LYS A 34 -2.96 -13.86 -7.04
C LYS A 34 -2.59 -12.82 -5.98
N PHE A 35 -3.52 -11.91 -5.65
CA PHE A 35 -3.36 -10.88 -4.62
C PHE A 35 -4.42 -11.03 -3.52
N PHE A 36 -4.08 -11.78 -2.48
CA PHE A 36 -5.02 -12.32 -1.49
C PHE A 36 -5.25 -11.42 -0.26
N SER A 37 -5.06 -10.10 -0.37
CA SER A 37 -5.11 -9.16 0.78
C SER A 37 -6.50 -9.06 1.43
N PHE A 38 -7.56 -9.34 0.67
CA PHE A 38 -8.94 -9.36 1.16
C PHE A 38 -9.58 -10.76 1.03
N LEU A 39 -8.77 -11.82 0.99
CA LEU A 39 -9.19 -13.19 0.64
C LEU A 39 -9.82 -13.25 -0.78
N ALA A 40 -10.45 -14.36 -1.12
CA ALA A 40 -11.14 -14.53 -2.40
C ALA A 40 -12.34 -15.49 -2.26
N GLY A 41 -13.28 -15.42 -3.22
CA GLY A 41 -14.43 -16.33 -3.29
C GLY A 41 -15.51 -16.03 -2.24
N PRO A 42 -16.29 -17.03 -1.82
CA PRO A 42 -17.43 -16.84 -0.90
C PRO A 42 -17.06 -16.25 0.47
N HIS A 43 -15.80 -16.39 0.87
CA HIS A 43 -15.26 -15.86 2.13
C HIS A 43 -14.40 -14.60 1.93
N GLN A 44 -14.54 -13.91 0.78
CA GLN A 44 -13.89 -12.62 0.59
C GLN A 44 -14.33 -11.64 1.69
N CYS A 45 -13.41 -10.80 2.14
CA CYS A 45 -13.68 -9.79 3.16
C CYS A 45 -14.86 -8.90 2.73
N LEU A 46 -15.93 -8.91 3.53
CA LEU A 46 -17.12 -8.10 3.30
C LEU A 46 -16.80 -6.59 3.32
N GLY A 47 -15.80 -6.20 4.12
CA GLY A 47 -15.34 -4.82 4.27
C GLY A 47 -14.39 -4.33 3.17
N MET A 48 -14.04 -5.15 2.17
CA MET A 48 -13.03 -4.79 1.16
C MET A 48 -13.27 -3.44 0.51
N ARG A 49 -14.48 -3.19 0.01
CA ARG A 49 -14.81 -1.94 -0.68
C ARG A 49 -14.75 -0.73 0.24
N PHE A 50 -15.18 -0.90 1.50
CA PHE A 50 -15.13 0.15 2.50
C PHE A 50 -13.68 0.49 2.85
N ALA A 51 -12.85 -0.52 3.14
CA ALA A 51 -11.45 -0.34 3.50
C ALA A 51 -10.65 0.32 2.36
N LEU A 52 -10.90 -0.05 1.11
CA LEU A 52 -10.26 0.59 -0.05
C LEU A 52 -10.64 2.08 -0.15
N LEU A 53 -11.92 2.40 -0.03
CA LEU A 53 -12.39 3.80 -0.05
C LEU A 53 -11.81 4.62 1.11
N GLU A 54 -11.75 4.04 2.30
CA GLU A 54 -11.15 4.68 3.48
C GLU A 54 -9.66 4.97 3.25
N MET A 55 -8.89 3.98 2.77
CA MET A 55 -7.46 4.15 2.47
C MET A 55 -7.24 5.21 1.38
N GLU A 56 -7.99 5.16 0.28
CA GLU A 56 -7.91 6.15 -0.80
C GLU A 56 -8.17 7.57 -0.29
N THR A 57 -9.21 7.73 0.54
CA THR A 57 -9.58 9.03 1.12
C THR A 57 -8.49 9.57 2.04
N VAL A 58 -7.99 8.73 2.95
CA VAL A 58 -6.93 9.12 3.90
C VAL A 58 -5.65 9.45 3.15
N MET A 59 -5.24 8.62 2.18
CA MET A 59 -4.04 8.88 1.36
C MET A 59 -4.18 10.18 0.57
N ALA A 60 -5.33 10.43 -0.07
CA ALA A 60 -5.55 11.66 -0.82
C ALA A 60 -5.44 12.92 0.06
N VAL A 61 -5.99 12.87 1.27
CA VAL A 61 -5.90 14.00 2.23
C VAL A 61 -4.46 14.19 2.74
N LEU A 62 -3.80 13.11 3.16
CA LEU A 62 -2.45 13.20 3.71
C LEU A 62 -1.45 13.65 2.64
N LEU A 63 -1.46 13.02 1.47
CA LEU A 63 -0.50 13.32 0.40
C LEU A 63 -0.78 14.66 -0.29
N SER A 64 -2.00 15.20 -0.25
CA SER A 64 -2.26 16.54 -0.82
C SER A 64 -1.76 17.67 0.08
N ARG A 65 -1.67 17.44 1.39
CA ARG A 65 -1.37 18.49 2.39
C ARG A 65 -0.01 18.39 3.02
N PHE A 66 0.59 17.20 3.06
CA PHE A 66 1.82 16.97 3.80
C PHE A 66 2.89 16.30 2.94
N ASP A 67 4.13 16.63 3.24
CA ASP A 67 5.28 15.79 2.91
C ASP A 67 5.65 14.98 4.15
N LEU A 68 5.69 13.66 3.99
CA LEU A 68 5.84 12.68 5.07
C LEU A 68 7.12 11.91 4.83
N LYS A 69 8.03 11.95 5.80
CA LYS A 69 9.30 11.23 5.71
C LYS A 69 9.55 10.43 6.99
N THR A 70 9.86 9.15 6.86
CA THR A 70 10.24 8.31 8.00
C THR A 70 11.59 8.78 8.55
N VAL A 71 11.72 8.74 9.88
CA VAL A 71 12.99 9.07 10.55
C VAL A 71 14.05 8.01 10.24
N GLU A 72 13.64 6.74 10.28
CA GLU A 72 14.47 5.60 9.88
C GLU A 72 14.28 5.28 8.39
N ASN A 73 15.20 4.50 7.82
CA ASN A 73 15.05 3.97 6.48
C ASN A 73 13.82 3.05 6.43
N PRO A 74 12.81 3.33 5.57
CA PRO A 74 11.57 2.57 5.54
C PRO A 74 11.77 1.09 5.17
N PHE A 75 12.88 0.74 4.51
CA PHE A 75 13.20 -0.64 4.14
C PHE A 75 13.81 -1.47 5.27
N ASP A 76 14.24 -0.83 6.37
CA ASP A 76 14.74 -1.51 7.56
C ASP A 76 13.62 -1.79 8.59
N ILE A 77 12.43 -1.20 8.38
CA ILE A 77 11.26 -1.37 9.26
C ILE A 77 10.68 -2.78 9.09
N THR A 78 10.43 -3.45 10.22
CA THR A 78 9.90 -4.82 10.24
C THR A 78 8.55 -4.89 10.98
N TYR A 79 7.93 -6.07 11.00
CA TYR A 79 6.60 -6.27 11.57
C TYR A 79 6.67 -6.95 12.94
N ASP A 80 5.73 -6.61 13.82
CA ASP A 80 5.54 -7.34 15.07
C ASP A 80 4.68 -8.60 14.85
N PHE A 81 4.83 -9.58 15.73
CA PHE A 81 4.08 -10.83 15.63
C PHE A 81 2.66 -10.64 16.17
N SER A 82 1.70 -10.52 15.26
CA SER A 82 0.28 -10.28 15.56
C SER A 82 -0.62 -10.79 14.42
N VAL A 83 -1.94 -10.76 14.63
CA VAL A 83 -2.94 -11.14 13.62
C VAL A 83 -2.90 -10.22 12.39
N THR A 84 -2.51 -8.95 12.55
CA THR A 84 -2.62 -7.93 11.50
C THR A 84 -1.31 -7.51 10.82
N LEU A 85 -0.13 -7.90 11.30
CA LEU A 85 1.18 -7.37 10.85
C LEU A 85 1.40 -5.86 11.12
N PRO A 86 1.30 -5.40 12.39
CA PRO A 86 1.67 -4.03 12.76
C PRO A 86 3.18 -3.80 12.59
N VAL A 87 3.59 -2.53 12.50
CA VAL A 87 5.01 -2.13 12.57
C VAL A 87 5.59 -2.56 13.92
N LYS A 88 6.82 -3.09 13.91
CA LYS A 88 7.56 -3.41 15.13
C LYS A 88 8.06 -2.12 15.78
N GLY A 89 7.49 -1.77 16.93
CA GLY A 89 7.82 -0.52 17.63
C GLY A 89 7.14 0.70 17.01
N PRO A 90 7.59 1.92 17.35
CA PRO A 90 7.00 3.14 16.83
C PRO A 90 7.36 3.35 15.34
N LEU A 91 6.44 3.96 14.59
CA LEU A 91 6.71 4.49 13.25
C LEU A 91 6.87 6.00 13.34
N GLU A 92 8.11 6.45 13.57
CA GLU A 92 8.43 7.87 13.69
C GLU A 92 8.56 8.53 12.31
N CYS A 93 7.85 9.64 12.12
CA CYS A 93 7.82 10.40 10.87
C CYS A 93 7.98 11.89 11.12
N THR A 94 8.79 12.55 10.29
CA THR A 94 8.78 14.01 10.15
C THR A 94 7.70 14.42 9.16
N ILE A 95 6.89 15.41 9.55
CA ILE A 95 5.78 15.93 8.76
C ILE A 95 6.09 17.39 8.41
N HIS A 96 5.98 17.73 7.13
CA HIS A 96 6.08 19.10 6.64
C HIS A 96 4.80 19.47 5.89
N ASP A 97 4.32 20.70 6.08
CA ASP A 97 3.22 21.20 5.25
C ASP A 97 3.67 21.32 3.79
N ARG A 98 2.88 20.77 2.88
CA ARG A 98 3.07 20.95 1.45
C ARG A 98 2.51 22.32 1.10
N LEU A 99 3.39 23.27 0.83
CA LEU A 99 2.99 24.59 0.33
C LEU A 99 2.19 24.39 -0.95
N VAL A 100 0.89 24.67 -0.90
CA VAL A 100 0.09 24.81 -2.10
C VAL A 100 0.68 26.01 -2.83
N SER A 101 1.38 25.79 -3.93
CA SER A 101 1.70 26.85 -4.88
C SER A 101 0.37 27.49 -5.25
N SER A 102 0.07 28.65 -4.66
CA SER A 102 -1.06 29.49 -5.02
C SER A 102 -0.92 29.79 -6.51
N SER A 103 -1.69 29.08 -7.32
CA SER A 103 -1.85 29.35 -8.75
C SER A 103 -2.70 30.60 -8.93
#